data_AF-A0A921FK19-F1
#
_entry.id   AF-A0A921FK19-F1
#
_cell.length_a   1.000
_cell.length_b   1.000
_cell.length_c   1.000
_cell.angle_alpha   90.00
_cell.angle_beta   90.00
_cell.angle_gamma   90.00
#
_symmetry.space_group_name_H-M   'P 1'
#
loop_
_entity.id
_entity.type
_entity.pdbx_description
1 polymer ?
#
loop_
_entity_poly.entity_id
_entity_poly.type
_entity_poly.pdbx_seq_one_letter_code
_entity_poly.pdbx_strand_id
1 'polypeptide(L)'
;MSLVALFLVIVPVLATTQKVEAAWGNLGVYNMPSKMRGTWVSRDKKSVYNKIRITKNTITLTHKHKAKGTLSANDISPQENVALITVYAANKYRGAWQSTLQNAEHSSLNVSLIKRDDSSNYRGQGYIYEVNAGKDLHTRYTLQGNGSSQKIFLYQDERYLGTATVEQIVRFLNEINCDAEISHLQKKVTIGGSS
;
A
#
# COMPACT_ATOMS: atom_id res chain seq x y z
N MET A 1 4.87 70.55 -19.15
CA MET A 1 3.68 69.98 -18.47
C MET A 1 3.55 68.52 -18.87
N SER A 2 3.13 67.68 -17.92
CA SER A 2 2.82 66.25 -17.99
C SER A 2 3.95 65.29 -17.57
N LEU A 3 3.90 64.95 -16.27
CA LEU A 3 4.64 63.89 -15.58
C LEU A 3 3.75 62.64 -15.64
N VAL A 4 4.17 61.60 -16.36
CA VAL A 4 3.45 60.31 -16.40
C VAL A 4 3.95 59.47 -15.23
N ALA A 5 3.09 59.30 -14.22
CA ALA A 5 3.33 58.42 -13.07
C ALA A 5 3.05 56.96 -13.46
N LEU A 6 4.08 56.12 -13.42
CA LEU A 6 3.97 54.68 -13.60
C LEU A 6 3.56 54.05 -12.25
N PHE A 7 2.28 53.72 -12.09
CA PHE A 7 1.80 52.93 -10.95
C PHE A 7 2.13 51.45 -11.17
N LEU A 8 3.08 50.94 -10.38
CA LEU A 8 3.34 49.50 -10.25
C LEU A 8 2.24 48.90 -9.36
N VAL A 9 1.26 48.23 -9.96
CA VAL A 9 0.26 47.44 -9.22
C VAL A 9 0.88 46.09 -8.88
N ILE A 10 1.33 45.94 -7.64
CA ILE A 10 1.71 44.62 -7.09
C ILE A 10 0.41 43.92 -6.67
N VAL A 11 -0.03 42.94 -7.45
CA VAL A 11 -1.11 42.03 -7.05
C VAL A 11 -0.51 40.95 -6.15
N PRO A 12 -0.83 40.88 -4.84
CA PRO A 12 -0.40 39.76 -4.03
C PRO A 12 -1.17 38.52 -4.50
N VAL A 13 -0.45 37.55 -5.09
CA VAL A 13 -0.95 36.20 -5.31
C VAL A 13 -1.23 35.61 -3.93
N LEU A 14 -2.50 35.55 -3.56
CA LEU A 14 -2.96 34.88 -2.36
C LEU A 14 -2.80 33.37 -2.58
N ALA A 15 -1.65 32.83 -2.20
CA ALA A 15 -1.44 31.39 -2.16
C ALA A 15 -2.32 30.80 -1.06
N THR A 16 -3.54 30.37 -1.42
CA THR A 16 -4.36 29.53 -0.55
C THR A 16 -3.67 28.18 -0.39
N THR A 17 -2.83 28.06 0.63
CA THR A 17 -2.36 26.76 1.12
C THR A 17 -3.57 25.99 1.65
N GLN A 18 -4.07 25.05 0.84
CA GLN A 18 -4.98 24.01 1.32
C GLN A 18 -4.32 23.30 2.50
N LYS A 19 -4.94 23.42 3.67
CA LYS A 19 -4.50 22.77 4.90
C LYS A 19 -4.81 21.27 4.76
N VAL A 20 -3.85 20.51 4.25
CA VAL A 20 -3.90 19.05 4.29
C VAL A 20 -3.80 18.67 5.76
N GLU A 21 -4.90 18.16 6.35
CA GLU A 21 -4.86 17.57 7.68
C GLU A 21 -3.95 16.34 7.63
N ALA A 22 -2.72 16.55 8.05
CA ALA A 22 -1.72 15.52 8.20
C ALA A 22 -2.20 14.51 9.23
N ALA A 23 -2.49 13.27 8.79
CA ALA A 23 -2.49 12.11 9.67
C ALA A 23 -1.18 12.12 10.48
N TRP A 24 -1.31 11.87 11.79
CA TRP A 24 -0.25 11.85 12.80
C TRP A 24 1.16 11.60 12.23
N GLY A 25 2.04 12.61 12.36
CA GLY A 25 3.48 12.46 12.09
C GLY A 25 4.07 13.27 10.92
N ASN A 26 3.26 13.95 10.11
CA ASN A 26 3.76 14.60 8.88
C ASN A 26 4.24 16.06 9.01
N LEU A 27 4.13 16.72 10.17
CA LEU A 27 4.47 18.16 10.29
C LEU A 27 5.23 18.56 11.57
N GLY A 28 5.66 17.61 12.40
CA GLY A 28 6.52 17.91 13.55
C GLY A 28 7.99 17.69 13.21
N VAL A 29 8.84 18.71 13.36
CA VAL A 29 10.31 18.52 13.36
C VAL A 29 10.71 17.85 14.67
N TYR A 30 10.25 16.62 14.90
CA TYR A 30 10.63 15.86 16.07
C TYR A 30 12.07 15.38 15.89
N ASN A 31 13.01 16.20 16.37
CA ASN A 31 14.42 15.87 16.37
C ASN A 31 14.69 14.86 17.48
N MET A 32 15.04 13.64 17.11
CA MET A 32 15.32 12.61 18.10
C MET A 32 16.48 13.06 19.01
N PRO A 33 16.42 12.93 20.35
CA PRO A 33 17.51 13.35 21.22
C PRO A 33 18.83 12.66 20.86
N SER A 34 19.97 13.36 20.95
CA SER A 34 21.29 12.81 20.56
C SER A 34 21.59 11.46 21.24
N LYS A 35 21.21 11.31 22.51
CA LYS A 35 21.34 10.07 23.30
C LYS A 35 20.51 8.87 22.81
N MET A 36 19.49 9.11 21.98
CA MET A 36 18.63 8.06 21.41
C MET A 36 19.02 7.73 19.96
N ARG A 37 19.87 8.56 19.35
CA ARG A 37 20.37 8.32 18.00
C ARG A 37 21.45 7.25 18.04
N GLY A 38 21.56 6.49 16.96
CA GLY A 38 22.55 5.44 16.84
C GLY A 38 22.01 4.23 16.10
N THR A 39 22.83 3.19 16.07
CA THR A 39 22.45 1.89 15.53
C THR A 39 22.13 0.96 16.70
N TRP A 40 20.87 0.57 16.79
CA TRP A 40 20.36 -0.35 17.79
C TRP A 40 20.25 -1.74 17.17
N VAL A 41 20.71 -2.76 17.90
CA VAL A 41 20.56 -4.15 17.50
C VAL A 41 19.77 -4.88 18.58
N SER A 42 18.86 -5.77 18.17
CA SER A 42 18.15 -6.59 19.13
C SER A 42 19.12 -7.57 19.77
N ARG A 43 19.19 -7.58 21.09
CA ARG A 43 19.89 -8.64 21.84
C ARG A 43 19.19 -9.98 21.66
N ASP A 44 17.87 -9.97 21.48
CA ASP A 44 17.09 -11.18 21.26
C ASP A 44 17.20 -11.65 19.81
N LYS A 45 17.51 -12.94 19.62
CA LYS A 45 17.58 -13.61 18.31
C LYS A 45 16.19 -13.67 17.65
N LYS A 46 15.10 -13.45 18.39
CA LYS A 46 13.72 -13.43 17.87
C LYS A 46 13.34 -12.20 17.07
N SER A 47 14.11 -11.10 17.12
CA SER A 47 13.78 -9.91 16.31
C SER A 47 13.93 -10.18 14.81
N VAL A 48 12.95 -9.73 14.03
CA VAL A 48 12.95 -9.78 12.55
C VAL A 48 13.90 -8.75 11.92
N TYR A 49 14.40 -7.80 12.71
CA TYR A 49 15.33 -6.76 12.28
C TYR A 49 16.76 -7.07 12.73
N ASN A 50 17.72 -6.91 11.81
CA ASN A 50 19.15 -6.95 12.10
C ASN A 50 19.59 -5.70 12.87
N LYS A 51 19.14 -4.52 12.42
CA LYS A 51 19.47 -3.23 13.04
C LYS A 51 18.39 -2.18 12.83
N ILE A 52 18.28 -1.27 13.78
CA ILE A 52 17.46 -0.05 13.72
C ILE A 52 18.43 1.13 13.77
N ARG A 53 18.45 1.97 12.76
CA ARG A 53 19.24 3.21 12.76
C ARG A 53 18.32 4.38 13.01
N ILE A 54 18.57 5.09 14.10
CA ILE A 54 17.83 6.29 14.48
C ILE A 54 18.75 7.49 14.26
N THR A 55 18.35 8.39 13.38
CA THR A 55 19.07 9.65 13.11
C THR A 55 18.28 10.82 13.71
N LYS A 56 18.70 12.06 13.40
CA LYS A 56 17.99 13.26 13.85
C LYS A 56 16.53 13.30 13.39
N ASN A 57 16.26 12.85 12.15
CA ASN A 57 14.96 13.00 11.49
C ASN A 57 14.43 11.72 10.83
N THR A 58 15.17 10.62 10.87
CA THR A 58 14.80 9.37 10.19
C THR A 58 15.03 8.16 11.08
N ILE A 59 14.13 7.19 10.97
CA ILE A 59 14.29 5.86 11.55
C ILE A 59 14.36 4.88 10.39
N THR A 60 15.47 4.16 10.27
CA THR A 60 15.69 3.14 9.25
C THR A 60 15.72 1.77 9.92
N LEU A 61 14.89 0.85 9.43
CA LEU A 61 14.87 -0.54 9.88
C LEU A 61 15.58 -1.40 8.84
N THR A 62 16.53 -2.23 9.26
CA THR A 62 17.19 -3.21 8.40
C THR A 62 16.77 -4.60 8.85
N HIS A 63 16.12 -5.36 7.96
CA HIS A 63 15.71 -6.72 8.24
C HIS A 63 16.89 -7.66 8.35
N LYS A 64 16.74 -8.75 9.11
CA LYS A 64 17.66 -9.88 8.99
C LYS A 64 17.59 -10.39 7.55
N HIS A 65 18.72 -10.84 6.99
CA HIS A 65 18.69 -11.62 5.76
C HIS A 65 17.94 -12.92 6.08
N LYS A 66 16.62 -12.90 5.93
CA LYS A 66 15.81 -14.10 5.82
C LYS A 66 16.19 -14.77 4.51
N ALA A 67 16.16 -16.10 4.50
CA ALA A 67 16.17 -16.82 3.23
C ALA A 67 15.09 -16.21 2.33
N LYS A 68 15.42 -16.01 1.04
CA LYS A 68 14.48 -15.47 0.05
C LYS A 68 13.16 -16.23 0.16
N GLY A 69 12.04 -15.50 0.09
CA GLY A 69 10.73 -16.13 0.13
C GLY A 69 10.57 -17.21 -0.94
N THR A 70 9.74 -18.19 -0.64
CA THR A 70 9.46 -19.39 -1.42
C THR A 70 8.12 -19.32 -2.17
N LEU A 71 7.47 -18.15 -2.20
CA LEU A 71 6.21 -17.98 -2.94
C LEU A 71 6.41 -18.27 -4.43
N SER A 72 5.43 -18.94 -5.03
CA SER A 72 5.37 -19.28 -6.45
C SER A 72 4.36 -18.41 -7.17
N ALA A 73 4.64 -18.09 -8.43
CA ALA A 73 3.69 -17.40 -9.33
C ALA A 73 2.76 -18.38 -10.08
N ASN A 74 2.93 -19.68 -9.86
CA ASN A 74 2.18 -20.75 -10.51
C ASN A 74 1.27 -21.45 -9.49
N ASP A 75 0.15 -22.00 -9.98
CA ASP A 75 -0.81 -22.79 -9.19
C ASP A 75 -1.38 -22.07 -7.96
N ILE A 76 -1.48 -20.74 -8.03
CA ILE A 76 -1.99 -19.88 -6.96
C ILE A 76 -3.49 -20.08 -6.81
N SER A 77 -3.93 -20.39 -5.59
CA SER A 77 -5.36 -20.45 -5.26
C SER A 77 -6.02 -19.06 -5.28
N PRO A 78 -7.34 -18.94 -5.49
CA PRO A 78 -8.02 -17.63 -5.45
C PRO A 78 -7.77 -16.85 -4.15
N GLN A 79 -7.79 -17.53 -3.00
CA GLN A 79 -7.53 -16.95 -1.69
C GLN A 79 -6.09 -16.47 -1.54
N GLU A 80 -5.14 -17.27 -2.04
CA GLU A 80 -3.74 -16.87 -2.05
C GLU A 80 -3.51 -15.67 -2.97
N ASN A 81 -4.15 -15.61 -4.14
CA ASN A 81 -4.04 -14.46 -5.05
C ASN A 81 -4.53 -13.16 -4.38
N VAL A 82 -5.66 -13.21 -3.66
CA VAL A 82 -6.18 -12.07 -2.88
C VAL A 82 -5.18 -11.64 -1.82
N ALA A 83 -4.58 -12.60 -1.09
CA ALA A 83 -3.58 -12.31 -0.06
C ALA A 83 -2.33 -11.65 -0.68
N LEU A 84 -1.81 -12.20 -1.79
CA LEU A 84 -0.65 -11.66 -2.52
C LEU A 84 -0.92 -10.22 -2.96
N ILE A 85 -2.07 -9.95 -3.60
CA ILE A 85 -2.45 -8.61 -4.07
C ILE A 85 -2.54 -7.64 -2.88
N THR A 86 -3.20 -8.04 -1.80
CA THR A 86 -3.43 -7.19 -0.62
C THR A 86 -2.13 -6.80 0.06
N VAL A 87 -1.25 -7.77 0.35
CA VAL A 87 0.04 -7.52 1.01
C VAL A 87 0.96 -6.71 0.10
N TYR A 88 0.97 -6.98 -1.20
CA TYR A 88 1.72 -6.17 -2.17
C TYR A 88 1.24 -4.72 -2.20
N ALA A 89 -0.06 -4.50 -2.31
CA ALA A 89 -0.64 -3.16 -2.37
C ALA A 89 -0.37 -2.36 -1.10
N ALA A 90 -0.53 -3.00 0.07
CA ALA A 90 -0.25 -2.42 1.37
C ALA A 90 1.20 -1.97 1.52
N ASN A 91 2.15 -2.81 1.09
CA ASN A 91 3.58 -2.50 1.18
C ASN A 91 4.03 -1.46 0.14
N LYS A 92 3.48 -1.51 -1.08
CA LYS A 92 3.90 -0.63 -2.18
C LYS A 92 3.22 0.74 -2.17
N TYR A 93 1.91 0.78 -2.01
CA TYR A 93 1.11 2.01 -2.12
C TYR A 93 0.70 2.59 -0.77
N ARG A 94 0.71 1.76 0.29
CA ARG A 94 0.31 2.16 1.65
C ARG A 94 -1.13 2.69 1.69
N GLY A 95 -1.44 3.59 2.63
CA GLY A 95 -2.75 4.23 2.72
C GLY A 95 -3.86 3.23 3.04
N ALA A 96 -4.96 3.30 2.28
CA ALA A 96 -6.12 2.43 2.50
C ALA A 96 -5.76 0.95 2.44
N TRP A 97 -4.88 0.54 1.51
CA TRP A 97 -4.41 -0.83 1.40
C TRP A 97 -3.66 -1.31 2.64
N GLN A 98 -2.85 -0.44 3.26
CA GLN A 98 -2.18 -0.75 4.51
C GLN A 98 -3.18 -0.89 5.67
N SER A 99 -4.17 0.00 5.74
CA SER A 99 -5.23 -0.08 6.74
C SER A 99 -6.12 -1.31 6.57
N THR A 100 -6.45 -1.70 5.34
CA THR A 100 -7.18 -2.95 5.05
C THR A 100 -6.40 -4.17 5.55
N LEU A 101 -5.09 -4.24 5.28
CA LEU A 101 -4.24 -5.32 5.77
C LEU A 101 -4.18 -5.37 7.31
N GLN A 102 -4.02 -4.21 7.97
CA GLN A 102 -4.01 -4.13 9.44
C GLN A 102 -5.34 -4.58 10.04
N ASN A 103 -6.46 -4.15 9.48
CA ASN A 103 -7.78 -4.57 9.97
C ASN A 103 -8.00 -6.08 9.79
N ALA A 104 -7.39 -6.67 8.75
CA ALA A 104 -7.42 -8.10 8.51
C ALA A 104 -6.63 -8.91 9.55
N GLU A 105 -5.88 -8.30 10.48
CA GLU A 105 -5.34 -9.00 11.65
C GLU A 105 -6.45 -9.44 12.61
N HIS A 106 -7.47 -8.61 12.77
CA HIS A 106 -8.56 -8.81 13.74
C HIS A 106 -9.87 -9.27 13.10
N SER A 107 -9.96 -9.29 11.77
CA SER A 107 -11.16 -9.65 11.02
C SER A 107 -10.84 -10.52 9.80
N SER A 108 -11.87 -11.05 9.12
CA SER A 108 -11.71 -11.71 7.83
C SER A 108 -11.44 -10.71 6.72
N LEU A 109 -10.64 -11.11 5.73
CA LEU A 109 -10.41 -10.33 4.52
C LEU A 109 -11.48 -10.71 3.49
N ASN A 110 -12.47 -9.84 3.30
CA ASN A 110 -13.61 -10.11 2.45
C ASN A 110 -13.39 -9.50 1.06
N VAL A 111 -13.79 -10.23 0.02
CA VAL A 111 -13.75 -9.77 -1.36
C VAL A 111 -15.16 -9.77 -1.94
N SER A 112 -15.63 -8.60 -2.31
CA SER A 112 -16.90 -8.39 -3.01
C SER A 112 -16.66 -8.25 -4.51
N LEU A 113 -17.51 -8.89 -5.32
CA LEU A 113 -17.47 -8.80 -6.77
C LEU A 113 -18.50 -7.78 -7.25
N ILE A 114 -18.02 -6.66 -7.78
CA ILE A 114 -18.85 -5.59 -8.31
C ILE A 114 -18.89 -5.73 -9.84
N LYS A 115 -20.10 -5.86 -10.39
CA LYS A 115 -20.30 -5.84 -11.85
C LYS A 115 -19.88 -4.49 -12.41
N ARG A 116 -19.22 -4.53 -13.57
CA ARG A 116 -18.84 -3.32 -14.28
C ARG A 116 -20.04 -2.77 -15.03
N ASP A 117 -20.22 -1.47 -14.92
CA ASP A 117 -21.09 -0.70 -15.82
C ASP A 117 -20.28 -0.22 -17.04
N ASP A 118 -20.96 0.06 -18.14
CA ASP A 118 -20.38 0.51 -19.41
C ASP A 118 -19.66 1.87 -19.25
N SER A 119 -20.03 2.65 -18.23
CA SER A 119 -19.40 3.93 -17.86
C SER A 119 -18.11 3.79 -17.03
N SER A 120 -17.72 2.56 -16.64
CA SER A 120 -16.64 2.33 -15.68
C SER A 120 -15.24 2.56 -16.27
N ASN A 121 -14.50 3.55 -15.76
CA ASN A 121 -13.12 3.88 -16.18
C ASN A 121 -12.05 2.89 -15.67
N TYR A 122 -12.46 1.72 -15.18
CA TYR A 122 -11.55 0.70 -14.70
C TYR A 122 -10.82 0.01 -15.87
N ARG A 123 -9.52 -0.23 -15.72
CA ARG A 123 -8.75 -1.05 -16.66
C ARG A 123 -9.03 -2.53 -16.42
N GLY A 124 -8.56 -3.38 -17.34
CA GLY A 124 -8.75 -4.83 -17.26
C GLY A 124 -10.15 -5.28 -17.66
N GLN A 125 -10.49 -6.51 -17.27
CA GLN A 125 -11.68 -7.24 -17.70
C GLN A 125 -12.42 -7.84 -16.49
N GLY A 126 -13.66 -8.28 -16.70
CA GLY A 126 -14.44 -8.98 -15.68
C GLY A 126 -14.98 -8.06 -14.59
N TYR A 127 -14.92 -8.52 -13.33
CA TYR A 127 -15.44 -7.79 -12.18
C TYR A 127 -14.44 -6.79 -11.61
N ILE A 128 -14.95 -5.82 -10.85
CA ILE A 128 -14.15 -5.07 -9.88
C ILE A 128 -14.17 -5.87 -8.58
N TYR A 129 -12.99 -6.19 -8.07
CA TYR A 129 -12.82 -6.90 -6.82
C TYR A 129 -12.55 -5.87 -5.73
N GLU A 130 -13.52 -5.67 -4.83
CA GLU A 130 -13.35 -4.79 -3.68
C GLU A 130 -12.94 -5.61 -2.47
N VAL A 131 -11.82 -5.25 -1.87
CA VAL A 131 -11.21 -5.94 -0.73
C VAL A 131 -11.47 -5.13 0.52
N ASN A 132 -12.11 -5.72 1.53
CA ASN A 132 -12.48 -5.04 2.76
C ASN A 132 -12.19 -5.92 3.98
N ALA A 133 -11.80 -5.29 5.09
CA ALA A 133 -11.59 -5.98 6.37
C ALA A 133 -12.18 -5.13 7.49
N GLY A 134 -13.40 -5.46 7.92
CA GLY A 134 -14.16 -4.74 8.96
C GLY A 134 -14.61 -3.31 8.63
N LYS A 135 -13.90 -2.60 7.74
CA LYS A 135 -14.22 -1.27 7.22
C LYS A 135 -14.10 -1.29 5.70
N ASP A 136 -15.02 -0.59 5.03
CA ASP A 136 -14.89 -0.28 3.61
C ASP A 136 -13.93 0.91 3.46
N LEU A 137 -12.83 0.66 2.75
CA LEU A 137 -11.80 1.66 2.46
C LEU A 137 -11.59 1.80 0.95
N HIS A 138 -12.54 1.31 0.15
CA HIS A 138 -12.55 1.38 -1.32
C HIS A 138 -11.26 0.87 -1.97
N THR A 139 -10.65 -0.16 -1.37
CA THR A 139 -9.47 -0.85 -1.91
C THR A 139 -9.91 -1.84 -2.97
N ARG A 140 -9.63 -1.52 -4.24
CA ARG A 140 -10.18 -2.26 -5.40
C ARG A 140 -9.09 -2.72 -6.35
N TYR A 141 -9.30 -3.85 -7.00
CA TYR A 141 -8.48 -4.28 -8.13
C TYR A 141 -9.31 -4.87 -9.26
N THR A 142 -8.72 -4.91 -10.45
CA THR A 142 -9.26 -5.63 -11.62
C THR A 142 -8.18 -6.51 -12.24
N LEU A 143 -8.60 -7.50 -13.02
CA LEU A 143 -7.73 -8.52 -13.60
C LEU A 143 -7.72 -8.45 -15.12
N GLN A 144 -6.62 -8.86 -15.75
CA GLN A 144 -6.55 -9.10 -17.20
C GLN A 144 -5.57 -10.22 -17.50
N GLY A 145 -6.01 -11.21 -18.29
CA GLY A 145 -5.23 -12.41 -18.57
C GLY A 145 -5.26 -13.41 -17.42
N ASN A 146 -4.35 -14.39 -17.45
CA ASN A 146 -4.30 -15.53 -16.54
C ASN A 146 -2.86 -15.96 -16.19
N GLY A 147 -2.74 -16.84 -15.20
CA GLY A 147 -1.46 -17.38 -14.72
C GLY A 147 -0.51 -16.31 -14.18
N SER A 148 0.79 -16.63 -14.18
CA SER A 148 1.86 -15.75 -13.69
C SER A 148 1.95 -14.40 -14.43
N SER A 149 1.49 -14.35 -15.68
CA SER A 149 1.45 -13.16 -16.51
C SER A 149 0.20 -12.29 -16.31
N GLN A 150 -0.79 -12.75 -15.53
CA GLN A 150 -2.03 -12.02 -15.26
C GLN A 150 -1.69 -10.63 -14.71
N LYS A 151 -2.25 -9.60 -15.33
CA LYS A 151 -2.10 -8.22 -14.91
C LYS A 151 -3.15 -7.90 -13.85
N ILE A 152 -2.67 -7.31 -12.76
CA ILE A 152 -3.46 -6.77 -11.67
C ILE A 152 -3.42 -5.24 -11.80
N PHE A 153 -4.57 -4.59 -11.87
CA PHE A 153 -4.68 -3.13 -11.83
C PHE A 153 -5.23 -2.75 -10.47
N LEU A 154 -4.52 -1.89 -9.73
CA LEU A 154 -4.86 -1.53 -8.35
C LEU A 154 -5.41 -0.12 -8.28
N TYR A 155 -6.39 0.08 -7.40
CA TYR A 155 -7.10 1.32 -7.20
C TYR A 155 -7.30 1.58 -5.71
N GLN A 156 -7.55 2.85 -5.39
CA GLN A 156 -8.10 3.31 -4.12
C GLN A 156 -9.04 4.48 -4.44
N ASP A 157 -10.25 4.50 -3.88
CA ASP A 157 -11.23 5.57 -4.14
C ASP A 157 -11.43 5.82 -5.65
N GLU A 158 -11.52 4.73 -6.43
CA GLU A 158 -11.60 4.73 -7.91
C GLU A 158 -10.39 5.30 -8.65
N ARG A 159 -9.43 5.87 -7.94
CA ARG A 159 -8.17 6.37 -8.49
C ARG A 159 -7.23 5.20 -8.79
N TYR A 160 -6.74 5.15 -10.02
CA TYR A 160 -5.73 4.20 -10.44
C TYR A 160 -4.39 4.45 -9.73
N LEU A 161 -3.85 3.41 -9.09
CA LEU A 161 -2.56 3.44 -8.38
C LEU A 161 -1.42 2.88 -9.25
N GLY A 162 -1.68 1.80 -9.98
CA GLY A 162 -0.65 1.13 -10.77
C GLY A 162 -1.04 -0.26 -11.21
N THR A 163 -0.12 -0.93 -11.91
CA THR A 163 -0.29 -2.30 -12.38
C THR A 163 0.94 -3.13 -12.10
N ALA A 164 0.74 -4.43 -11.91
CA ALA A 164 1.81 -5.43 -11.83
C ALA A 164 1.28 -6.77 -12.32
N THR A 165 2.18 -7.64 -12.78
CA THR A 165 1.84 -9.05 -13.00
C THR A 165 1.90 -9.83 -11.68
N VAL A 166 1.24 -10.99 -11.63
CA VAL A 166 1.36 -11.94 -10.51
C VAL A 166 2.83 -12.30 -10.25
N GLU A 167 3.63 -12.52 -11.30
CA GLU A 167 5.07 -12.78 -11.15
C GLU A 167 5.83 -11.62 -10.49
N GLN A 168 5.53 -10.38 -10.87
CA GLN A 168 6.16 -9.19 -10.27
C GLN A 168 5.76 -9.02 -8.80
N ILE A 169 4.50 -9.32 -8.47
CA ILE A 169 4.00 -9.31 -7.09
C ILE A 169 4.75 -10.35 -6.25
N VAL A 170 4.81 -11.60 -6.70
CA VAL A 170 5.50 -12.68 -5.99
C VAL A 170 6.98 -12.36 -5.81
N ARG A 171 7.65 -11.85 -6.85
CA ARG A 171 9.06 -11.43 -6.76
C ARG A 171 9.27 -10.38 -5.68
N PHE A 172 8.45 -9.33 -5.67
CA PHE A 172 8.50 -8.26 -4.66
C PHE A 172 8.28 -8.81 -3.25
N LEU A 173 7.27 -9.66 -3.05
CA LEU A 173 6.94 -10.24 -1.74
C LEU A 173 8.01 -11.19 -1.22
N ASN A 174 8.66 -11.95 -2.10
CA ASN A 174 9.81 -12.79 -1.76
C ASN A 174 11.05 -11.97 -1.37
N GLU A 175 11.24 -10.78 -1.93
CA GLU A 175 12.34 -9.87 -1.54
C GLU A 175 12.15 -9.31 -0.12
N ILE A 176 10.89 -9.09 0.29
CA ILE A 176 10.56 -8.62 1.64
C ILE A 176 10.17 -9.75 2.62
N ASN A 177 10.22 -11.02 2.17
CA ASN A 177 10.00 -12.24 2.95
C ASN A 177 8.61 -12.31 3.65
N CYS A 178 7.56 -12.05 2.88
CA CYS A 178 6.17 -12.04 3.34
C CYS A 178 5.49 -13.43 3.36
N ASP A 179 6.21 -14.53 3.17
CA ASP A 179 5.65 -15.90 3.02
C ASP A 179 4.71 -16.29 4.17
N ALA A 180 5.12 -15.99 5.41
CA ALA A 180 4.36 -16.31 6.60
C ALA A 180 3.08 -15.47 6.71
N GLU A 181 3.16 -14.20 6.31
CA GLU A 181 2.03 -13.28 6.27
C GLU A 181 1.00 -13.73 5.22
N ILE A 182 1.47 -14.11 4.03
CA ILE A 182 0.61 -14.69 2.97
C ILE A 182 -0.04 -15.99 3.44
N SER A 183 0.73 -16.90 4.04
CA SER A 183 0.24 -18.18 4.57
C SER A 183 -0.82 -18.00 5.66
N HIS A 184 -0.72 -16.95 6.46
CA HIS A 184 -1.70 -16.62 7.48
C HIS A 184 -2.94 -15.96 6.86
N LEU A 185 -2.74 -14.92 6.05
CA LEU A 185 -3.81 -14.08 5.50
C LEU A 185 -4.74 -14.86 4.56
N GLN A 186 -4.19 -15.73 3.70
CA GLN A 186 -4.98 -16.49 2.72
C GLN A 186 -6.08 -17.35 3.39
N LYS A 187 -5.83 -17.83 4.62
CA LYS A 187 -6.78 -18.64 5.40
C LYS A 187 -7.97 -17.83 5.92
N LYS A 188 -7.85 -16.51 5.92
CA LYS A 188 -8.87 -15.55 6.39
C LYS A 188 -9.63 -14.91 5.23
N VAL A 189 -9.31 -15.28 3.98
CA VAL A 189 -9.94 -14.73 2.80
C VAL A 189 -11.31 -15.37 2.58
N THR A 190 -12.32 -14.53 2.48
CA THR A 190 -13.67 -14.92 2.04
C THR A 190 -13.96 -14.19 0.74
N ILE A 191 -14.31 -14.93 -0.32
CA ILE A 191 -14.69 -14.36 -1.61
C ILE A 191 -16.20 -14.53 -1.75
N GLY A 192 -16.94 -13.42 -1.71
CA GLY A 192 -18.38 -13.41 -1.81
C GLY A 192 -18.84 -13.65 -3.25
N GLY A 193 -19.76 -14.59 -3.46
CA GLY A 193 -20.56 -14.67 -4.68
C GLY A 193 -21.67 -13.62 -4.62
N SER A 194 -21.89 -12.90 -5.72
CA SER A 194 -22.98 -11.92 -5.84
C SER A 194 -24.30 -12.53 -5.38
N SER A 195 -24.92 -11.95 -4.33
CA SER A 195 -26.35 -12.11 -4.07
C SER A 195 -27.15 -11.28 -5.07
#